data_AF-A0A2J6IWS1-F1
#
_entry.id   AF-A0A2J6IWS1-F1
#
_cell.length_a   1.000
_cell.length_b   1.000
_cell.length_c   1.000
_cell.angle_alpha   90.00
_cell.angle_beta   90.00
_cell.angle_gamma   90.00
#
_symmetry.space_group_name_H-M   'P 1'
#
loop_
_entity.id
_entity.type
_entity.pdbx_description
1 polymer ?
#
loop_
_entity_poly.entity_id
_entity_poly.type
_entity_poly.pdbx_seq_one_letter_code
_entity_poly.pdbx_strand_id
1 'polypeptide(L)'
;MNRFVLFVSSNAGLGYAPVASGTFGTLAGIPVFWLLAPLPPWLYTVTWIGLLAISFWASDLAGKHYGVVDDGRIVIDELVGYLVTVAFLPFTWTNAILGFFLFRLFDIAKPPPASWFDQKMKNGIGVVLDDVVAGLYGAIALQLCLRWLLPWLQELF
;
A
#
# COMPACT_ATOMS: atom_id res chain seq x y z
N MET A 1 -19.68 -16.39 -4.02
CA MET A 1 -18.53 -15.72 -3.37
C MET A 1 -19.03 -15.02 -2.12
N ASN A 2 -18.27 -15.07 -1.02
CA ASN A 2 -18.64 -14.36 0.21
C ASN A 2 -18.53 -12.85 -0.03
N ARG A 3 -19.64 -12.10 0.11
CA ARG A 3 -19.66 -10.63 -0.07
C ARG A 3 -18.65 -9.92 0.83
N PHE A 4 -18.34 -10.51 1.98
CA PHE A 4 -17.32 -10.03 2.90
C PHE A 4 -15.93 -9.99 2.27
N VAL A 5 -15.54 -11.03 1.51
CA VAL A 5 -14.23 -11.07 0.84
C VAL A 5 -14.10 -9.92 -0.14
N LEU A 6 -15.13 -9.69 -0.95
CA LEU A 6 -15.11 -8.61 -1.96
C LEU A 6 -15.12 -7.24 -1.31
N PHE A 7 -15.83 -7.08 -0.19
CA PHE A 7 -15.80 -5.84 0.59
C PHE A 7 -14.39 -5.56 1.14
N VAL A 8 -13.73 -6.58 1.69
CA VAL A 8 -12.36 -6.46 2.21
C VAL A 8 -11.36 -6.20 1.09
N SER A 9 -11.37 -7.01 0.02
CA SER A 9 -10.42 -6.90 -1.09
C SER A 9 -10.51 -5.56 -1.82
N SER A 10 -11.71 -4.99 -1.92
CA SER A 10 -11.94 -3.68 -2.55
C SER A 10 -11.74 -2.50 -1.60
N ASN A 11 -11.22 -2.74 -0.38
CA ASN A 11 -11.04 -1.73 0.65
C ASN A 11 -12.34 -0.94 0.91
N ALA A 12 -13.39 -1.65 1.34
CA ALA A 12 -14.73 -1.13 1.59
C ALA A 12 -15.43 -0.51 0.36
N GLY A 13 -15.10 -0.99 -0.84
CA GLY A 13 -15.74 -0.60 -2.10
C GLY A 13 -14.97 0.43 -2.94
N LEU A 14 -13.83 0.92 -2.46
CA LEU A 14 -12.97 1.86 -3.19
C LEU A 14 -12.41 1.26 -4.49
N GLY A 15 -12.20 -0.06 -4.51
CA GLY A 15 -11.80 -0.79 -5.71
C GLY A 15 -12.81 -0.68 -6.87
N TYR A 16 -14.05 -0.29 -6.62
CA TYR A 16 -15.06 -0.07 -7.68
C TYR A 16 -15.08 1.34 -8.25
N ALA A 17 -14.13 2.21 -7.86
CA ALA A 17 -13.98 3.51 -8.48
C ALA A 17 -13.77 3.35 -10.01
N PRO A 18 -14.46 4.15 -10.84
CA PRO A 18 -14.52 3.94 -12.29
C PRO A 18 -13.19 4.25 -12.99
N VAL A 19 -12.31 5.03 -12.36
CA VAL A 19 -11.02 5.44 -12.90
C VAL A 19 -9.99 5.37 -11.78
N ALA A 20 -8.83 4.77 -12.07
CA ALA A 20 -7.71 4.67 -11.15
C ALA A 20 -8.15 4.22 -9.75
N SER A 21 -8.89 3.11 -9.67
CA SER A 21 -9.30 2.46 -8.41
C SER A 21 -8.16 2.37 -7.41
N GLY A 22 -6.94 2.17 -7.93
CA GLY A 22 -5.76 2.13 -7.13
C GLY A 22 -5.37 3.42 -6.38
N THR A 23 -5.71 4.56 -6.96
CA THR A 23 -5.55 5.84 -6.27
C THR A 23 -6.48 5.91 -5.06
N PHE A 24 -7.71 5.42 -5.19
CA PHE A 24 -8.68 5.42 -4.09
C PHE A 24 -8.33 4.42 -3.00
N GLY A 25 -7.84 3.22 -3.37
CA GLY A 25 -7.32 2.23 -2.42
C GLY A 25 -6.17 2.78 -1.57
N THR A 26 -5.20 3.40 -2.25
CA THR A 26 -4.07 4.07 -1.58
C THR A 26 -4.53 5.25 -0.70
N LEU A 27 -5.50 6.06 -1.16
CA LEU A 27 -6.03 7.21 -0.39
C LEU A 27 -6.62 6.78 0.96
N ALA A 28 -7.27 5.61 1.02
CA ALA A 28 -7.73 5.06 2.29
C ALA A 28 -6.59 4.66 3.24
N GLY A 29 -5.37 4.54 2.75
CA GLY A 29 -4.18 4.41 3.58
C GLY A 29 -3.91 5.63 4.47
N ILE A 30 -4.29 6.85 4.06
CA ILE A 30 -4.06 8.08 4.84
C ILE A 30 -4.78 8.07 6.19
N PRO A 31 -6.12 7.84 6.28
CA PRO A 31 -6.78 7.75 7.58
C PRO A 31 -6.31 6.54 8.40
N VAL A 32 -5.92 5.43 7.77
CA VAL A 32 -5.34 4.29 8.50
C VAL A 32 -3.97 4.64 9.08
N PHE A 33 -3.12 5.34 8.33
CA PHE A 33 -1.85 5.86 8.84
C PHE A 33 -2.06 6.82 10.02
N TRP A 34 -3.04 7.73 9.93
CA TRP A 34 -3.40 8.61 11.05
C TRP A 34 -3.75 7.83 12.32
N LEU A 35 -4.48 6.72 12.19
CA LEU A 35 -4.85 5.86 13.32
C LEU A 35 -3.68 5.03 13.86
N LEU A 36 -2.79 4.55 12.99
CA LEU A 36 -1.70 3.65 13.38
C LEU A 36 -0.43 4.38 13.83
N ALA A 37 -0.18 5.60 13.35
CA ALA A 37 1.05 6.36 13.66
C ALA A 37 1.30 6.61 15.17
N PRO A 38 0.28 6.80 16.03
CA PRO A 38 0.49 6.96 17.47
C PRO A 38 0.83 5.67 18.21
N LEU A 39 0.68 4.50 17.57
CA LEU A 39 0.89 3.21 18.23
C LEU A 39 2.38 2.96 18.49
N PRO A 40 2.73 2.22 19.56
CA PRO A 40 4.09 1.77 19.75
C PRO A 40 4.51 0.84 18.59
N PRO A 41 5.81 0.80 18.21
CA PRO A 41 6.26 0.07 17.02
C PRO A 41 5.87 -1.41 16.96
N TRP A 42 5.85 -2.10 18.10
CA TRP A 42 5.45 -3.52 18.15
C TRP A 42 3.97 -3.70 17.79
N LEU A 43 3.09 -2.80 18.24
CA LEU A 43 1.66 -2.89 17.98
C LEU A 43 1.36 -2.51 16.53
N TYR A 44 2.01 -1.47 15.99
CA TYR A 44 1.97 -1.15 14.56
C TYR A 44 2.34 -2.38 13.71
N THR A 45 3.43 -3.05 14.08
CA THR A 45 3.94 -4.22 13.35
C THR A 45 2.95 -5.38 13.38
N VAL A 46 2.39 -5.70 14.55
CA VAL A 46 1.39 -6.77 14.70
C VAL A 46 0.11 -6.44 13.91
N THR A 47 -0.37 -5.20 13.98
CA THR A 47 -1.53 -4.75 13.21
C THR A 47 -1.28 -4.85 11.71
N TRP A 48 -0.12 -4.40 11.24
CA TRP A 48 0.26 -4.50 9.83
C TRP A 48 0.40 -5.95 9.35
N ILE A 49 1.01 -6.84 10.15
CA ILE A 49 1.07 -8.29 9.84
C ILE A 49 -0.34 -8.89 9.73
N GLY A 50 -1.27 -8.48 10.61
CA GLY A 50 -2.68 -8.88 10.51
C GLY A 50 -3.32 -8.43 9.21
N LEU A 51 -3.12 -7.17 8.81
CA LEU A 51 -3.60 -6.63 7.54
C LEU A 51 -2.97 -7.35 6.34
N LEU A 52 -1.67 -7.65 6.39
CA LEU A 52 -0.96 -8.41 5.37
C LEU A 52 -1.57 -9.80 5.17
N ALA A 53 -1.82 -10.53 6.26
CA ALA A 53 -2.44 -11.85 6.20
C ALA A 53 -3.86 -11.81 5.62
N ILE A 54 -4.66 -10.80 6.02
CA ILE A 54 -6.00 -10.56 5.48
C ILE A 54 -5.91 -10.22 3.98
N SER A 55 -4.95 -9.40 3.59
CA SER A 55 -4.72 -8.99 2.20
C SER A 55 -4.39 -10.20 1.31
N PHE A 56 -3.43 -11.04 1.71
CA PHE A 56 -3.12 -12.29 0.97
C PHE A 56 -4.35 -13.18 0.75
N TRP A 57 -5.14 -13.39 1.80
CA TRP A 57 -6.34 -14.22 1.74
C TRP A 57 -7.43 -13.60 0.88
N ALA A 58 -7.69 -12.30 1.05
CA ALA A 58 -8.76 -11.59 0.34
C ALA A 58 -8.44 -11.44 -1.14
N SER A 59 -7.20 -11.07 -1.49
CA SER A 59 -6.75 -10.93 -2.89
C SER A 59 -6.79 -12.26 -3.63
N ASP A 60 -6.39 -13.37 -2.99
CA ASP A 60 -6.42 -14.69 -3.64
C ASP A 60 -7.85 -15.15 -3.97
N LEU A 61 -8.78 -14.97 -3.02
CA LEU A 61 -10.19 -15.33 -3.22
C LEU A 61 -10.90 -14.37 -4.19
N ALA A 62 -10.60 -13.07 -4.13
CA ALA A 62 -11.16 -12.09 -5.05
C ALA A 62 -10.64 -12.32 -6.48
N GLY A 63 -9.36 -12.63 -6.66
CA GLY A 63 -8.81 -12.94 -7.98
C GLY A 63 -9.47 -14.18 -8.60
N LYS A 64 -9.70 -15.23 -7.79
CA LYS A 64 -10.50 -16.39 -8.19
C LYS A 64 -11.96 -16.03 -8.51
N HIS A 65 -12.55 -15.05 -7.81
CA HIS A 65 -13.91 -14.59 -8.10
C HIS A 65 -14.01 -13.94 -9.47
N TYR A 66 -13.08 -13.04 -9.76
CA TYR A 66 -13.07 -12.24 -10.96
C TYR A 66 -12.50 -12.98 -12.18
N GLY A 67 -11.81 -14.11 -11.95
CA GLY A 67 -11.13 -14.87 -12.99
C GLY A 67 -9.83 -14.21 -13.47
N VAL A 68 -9.35 -13.20 -12.74
CA VAL A 68 -8.16 -12.41 -13.04
C VAL A 68 -7.39 -12.24 -11.73
N VAL A 69 -6.11 -12.62 -11.73
CA VAL A 69 -5.30 -12.73 -10.49
C VAL A 69 -5.02 -11.38 -9.84
N ASP A 70 -4.93 -10.31 -10.62
CA ASP A 70 -4.71 -8.93 -10.17
C ASP A 70 -5.77 -8.04 -10.83
N ASP A 71 -7.03 -8.25 -10.44
CA ASP A 71 -8.14 -7.45 -10.96
C ASP A 71 -8.11 -6.08 -10.28
N GLY A 72 -8.21 -4.99 -11.05
CA GLY A 72 -8.13 -3.62 -10.50
C GLY A 72 -9.18 -3.24 -9.46
N ARG A 73 -10.16 -4.11 -9.15
CA ARG A 73 -11.08 -3.99 -8.01
C ARG A 73 -10.48 -4.47 -6.68
N ILE A 74 -9.34 -5.14 -6.72
CA ILE A 74 -8.55 -5.54 -5.55
C ILE A 74 -7.60 -4.38 -5.28
N VAL A 75 -7.75 -3.75 -4.12
CA VAL A 75 -6.98 -2.55 -3.72
C VAL A 75 -6.59 -2.57 -2.23
N ILE A 76 -6.62 -3.76 -1.61
CA ILE A 76 -6.19 -3.98 -0.22
C ILE A 76 -4.67 -4.18 -0.10
N ASP A 77 -4.06 -4.73 -1.14
CA ASP A 77 -2.63 -4.68 -1.44
C ASP A 77 -2.08 -3.26 -1.34
N GLU A 78 -2.73 -2.29 -1.97
CA GLU A 78 -2.26 -0.89 -1.98
C GLU A 78 -2.28 -0.24 -0.61
N LEU A 79 -3.32 -0.55 0.19
CA LEU A 79 -3.41 -0.13 1.58
C LEU A 79 -2.21 -0.65 2.37
N VAL A 80 -1.91 -1.95 2.22
CA VAL A 80 -0.80 -2.60 2.92
C VAL A 80 0.55 -2.04 2.46
N GLY A 81 0.74 -1.84 1.16
CA GLY A 81 1.95 -1.26 0.56
C GLY A 81 2.20 0.17 1.01
N TYR A 82 1.18 1.03 0.98
CA TYR A 82 1.28 2.41 1.47
C TYR A 82 1.64 2.46 2.96
N LEU A 83 1.06 1.58 3.79
CA LEU A 83 1.40 1.51 5.22
C LEU A 83 2.84 1.06 5.45
N VAL A 84 3.48 0.33 4.53
CA VAL A 84 4.93 0.09 4.59
C VAL A 84 5.70 1.38 4.35
N THR A 85 5.31 2.18 3.35
CA THR A 85 5.98 3.44 3.01
C THR A 85 6.04 4.42 4.18
N VAL A 86 4.97 4.55 4.95
CA VAL A 86 4.88 5.50 6.07
C VAL A 86 5.16 4.88 7.45
N ALA A 87 5.58 3.61 7.49
CA ALA A 87 5.78 2.88 8.73
C ALA A 87 6.74 3.61 9.69
N PHE A 88 6.37 3.64 10.98
CA PHE A 88 7.15 4.23 12.08
C PHE A 88 7.45 5.73 11.95
N LEU A 89 6.75 6.44 11.06
CA LEU A 89 6.77 7.90 11.02
C LEU A 89 5.62 8.47 11.85
N PRO A 90 5.79 9.63 12.50
CA PRO A 90 4.67 10.35 13.09
C PRO A 90 3.73 10.81 11.97
N PHE A 91 2.43 10.86 12.26
CA PHE A 91 1.48 11.43 11.32
C PHE A 91 1.73 12.93 11.16
N THR A 92 2.08 13.33 9.93
CA THR A 92 2.07 14.71 9.47
C THR A 92 1.53 14.72 8.05
N TRP A 93 0.93 15.83 7.63
CA TRP A 93 0.47 15.96 6.24
C TRP A 93 1.62 15.82 5.24
N THR A 94 2.81 16.31 5.59
CA THR A 94 4.03 16.12 4.78
C THR A 94 4.35 14.64 4.58
N ASN A 95 4.41 13.85 5.66
CA ASN A 95 4.71 12.42 5.57
C ASN A 95 3.62 11.66 4.81
N ALA A 96 2.35 11.98 5.05
CA ALA A 96 1.22 11.33 4.38
C ALA A 96 1.21 11.62 2.88
N ILE A 97 1.36 12.90 2.49
CA ILE A 97 1.30 13.31 1.08
C ILE A 97 2.54 12.84 0.32
N LEU A 98 3.75 13.04 0.87
CA LEU A 98 4.97 12.55 0.22
C LEU A 98 4.99 11.02 0.13
N GLY A 99 4.60 10.34 1.22
CA GLY A 99 4.47 8.89 1.23
C GLY A 99 3.49 8.39 0.17
N PHE A 100 2.37 9.10 -0.03
CA PHE A 100 1.37 8.73 -1.02
C PHE A 100 1.95 8.77 -2.43
N PHE A 101 2.58 9.89 -2.80
CA PHE A 101 3.15 10.05 -4.13
C PHE A 101 4.33 9.12 -4.39
N LEU A 102 5.21 8.92 -3.40
CA LEU A 102 6.34 8.02 -3.53
C LEU A 102 5.89 6.56 -3.63
N PHE A 103 4.94 6.13 -2.81
CA PHE A 103 4.35 4.79 -2.93
C PHE A 103 3.75 4.59 -4.33
N ARG A 104 2.86 5.49 -4.78
CA ARG A 104 2.24 5.39 -6.11
C ARG A 104 3.26 5.38 -7.24
N LEU A 105 4.35 6.14 -7.12
CA LEU A 105 5.42 6.14 -8.10
C LEU A 105 6.05 4.74 -8.23
N PHE A 106 6.38 4.09 -7.11
CA PHE A 106 7.00 2.77 -7.14
C PHE A 106 6.02 1.63 -7.43
N ASP A 107 4.77 1.75 -7.01
CA ASP A 107 3.71 0.81 -7.35
C ASP A 107 3.41 0.84 -8.86
N ILE A 108 3.37 2.02 -9.49
CA ILE A 108 3.17 2.11 -10.94
C ILE A 108 4.41 1.64 -11.71
N ALA A 109 5.62 1.96 -11.22
CA ALA A 109 6.86 1.60 -11.91
C ALA A 109 7.27 0.12 -11.74
N LYS A 110 6.88 -0.52 -10.62
CA LYS A 110 7.24 -1.88 -10.21
C LYS A 110 8.70 -2.28 -10.50
N PRO A 111 9.71 -1.51 -10.01
CA PRO A 111 11.11 -1.87 -10.22
C PRO A 111 11.43 -3.25 -9.62
N PRO A 112 12.30 -4.07 -10.24
CA PRO A 112 12.63 -5.40 -9.72
C PRO A 112 13.19 -5.33 -8.29
N PRO A 113 12.72 -6.20 -7.37
CA PRO A 113 11.96 -7.41 -7.63
C PRO A 113 10.43 -7.26 -7.52
N ALA A 114 9.84 -6.07 -7.38
CA ALA A 114 8.38 -5.92 -7.26
C ALA A 114 7.65 -6.59 -8.44
N SER A 115 8.02 -6.23 -9.67
CA SER A 115 7.47 -6.84 -10.89
C SER A 115 7.73 -8.35 -11.03
N TRP A 116 8.70 -8.92 -10.31
CA TRP A 116 8.92 -10.37 -10.33
C TRP A 116 7.79 -11.12 -9.62
N PHE A 117 7.27 -10.57 -8.51
CA PHE A 117 6.17 -11.19 -7.75
C PHE A 117 4.90 -11.26 -8.59
N ASP A 118 4.49 -10.13 -9.18
CA ASP A 118 3.37 -10.13 -10.14
C ASP A 118 3.61 -11.16 -11.27
N GLN A 119 4.77 -11.12 -11.93
CA GLN A 119 5.00 -11.97 -13.10
C GLN A 119 5.09 -13.47 -12.80
N LYS A 120 5.62 -13.87 -11.64
CA LYS A 120 5.94 -15.28 -11.33
C LYS A 120 5.00 -15.91 -10.32
N MET A 121 4.33 -15.12 -9.48
CA MET A 121 3.41 -15.61 -8.44
C MET A 121 1.99 -15.19 -8.77
N LYS A 122 1.34 -15.95 -9.66
CA LYS A 122 -0.04 -15.67 -10.09
C LYS A 122 -1.09 -16.12 -9.07
N ASN A 123 -1.04 -15.53 -7.87
CA ASN A 123 -1.98 -15.73 -6.76
C ASN A 123 -2.05 -14.46 -5.87
N GLY A 124 -2.90 -14.47 -4.84
CA GLY A 124 -3.03 -13.31 -3.94
C GLY A 124 -1.78 -12.96 -3.13
N ILE A 125 -0.79 -13.86 -3.02
CA ILE A 125 0.49 -13.54 -2.37
C ILE A 125 1.33 -12.65 -3.29
N GLY A 126 1.42 -12.98 -4.58
CA GLY A 126 2.17 -12.19 -5.56
C GLY A 126 1.67 -10.76 -5.68
N VAL A 127 0.34 -10.60 -5.72
CA VAL A 127 -0.41 -9.32 -5.81
C VAL A 127 -0.21 -8.40 -4.61
N VAL A 128 0.14 -8.95 -3.46
CA VAL A 128 0.35 -8.13 -2.26
C VAL A 128 1.84 -7.90 -2.05
N LEU A 129 2.70 -8.86 -2.43
CA LEU A 129 4.14 -8.72 -2.27
C LEU A 129 4.77 -7.72 -3.24
N ASP A 130 4.26 -7.56 -4.46
CA ASP A 130 4.73 -6.50 -5.37
C ASP A 130 4.48 -5.11 -4.78
N ASP A 131 3.30 -4.86 -4.20
CA ASP A 131 2.93 -3.63 -3.52
C ASP A 131 3.68 -3.42 -2.20
N VAL A 132 3.93 -4.47 -1.43
CA VAL A 132 4.78 -4.39 -0.23
C VAL A 132 6.21 -3.99 -0.61
N VAL A 133 6.75 -4.54 -1.70
CA VAL A 133 8.10 -4.18 -2.18
C VAL A 133 8.13 -2.76 -2.75
N ALA A 134 7.09 -2.33 -3.49
CA ALA A 134 6.91 -0.93 -3.87
C ALA A 134 6.86 -0.02 -2.63
N GLY A 135 6.17 -0.46 -1.58
CA GLY A 135 6.09 0.17 -0.28
C GLY A 135 7.46 0.38 0.39
N LEU A 136 8.34 -0.62 0.32
CA LEU A 136 9.72 -0.54 0.82
C LEU A 136 10.55 0.49 0.04
N TYR A 137 10.41 0.53 -1.29
CA TYR A 137 11.06 1.58 -2.09
C TYR A 137 10.56 2.98 -1.71
N GLY A 138 9.24 3.10 -1.54
CA GLY A 138 8.61 4.32 -1.05
C GLY A 138 9.17 4.75 0.31
N ALA A 139 9.32 3.81 1.25
CA ALA A 139 9.86 4.10 2.59
C ALA A 139 11.31 4.62 2.53
N ILE A 140 12.16 3.99 1.71
CA ILE A 140 13.56 4.42 1.52
C ILE A 140 13.59 5.83 0.92
N ALA A 141 12.84 6.06 -0.17
CA ALA A 141 12.78 7.36 -0.81
C ALA A 141 12.23 8.44 0.13
N LEU A 142 11.18 8.14 0.89
CA LEU A 142 10.57 9.08 1.83
C LEU A 142 11.57 9.47 2.93
N GLN A 143 12.27 8.50 3.51
CA GLN A 143 13.32 8.77 4.50
C GLN A 143 14.44 9.64 3.92
N LEU A 144 14.84 9.40 2.66
CA LEU A 144 15.83 10.25 1.99
C LEU A 144 15.30 11.67 1.76
N CYS A 145 14.06 11.81 1.31
CA CYS A 145 13.43 13.11 1.12
C CYS A 145 13.34 13.91 2.44
N LEU A 146 12.90 13.27 3.53
CA LEU A 146 12.71 13.93 4.82
C LEU A 146 14.03 14.31 5.49
N ARG A 147 15.09 13.50 5.33
CA ARG A 147 16.37 13.72 6.01
C ARG A 147 17.31 14.66 5.26
N TRP A 148 17.23 14.70 3.93
CA TRP A 148 18.21 15.40 3.11
C TRP A 148 17.57 16.48 2.23
N LEU A 149 16.56 16.10 1.43
CA LEU A 149 16.00 16.99 0.41
C LEU A 149 15.21 18.15 1.03
N LEU A 150 14.32 17.85 1.97
CA LEU A 150 13.44 18.85 2.56
C LEU A 150 14.21 19.90 3.39
N PRO A 151 15.16 19.52 4.28
CA PRO A 151 15.99 20.49 4.98
C PRO A 151 16.82 21.35 4.01
N TRP A 152 17.42 20.74 2.99
CA TRP A 152 18.20 21.47 1.99
C TRP A 152 17.36 22.50 1.22
N LEU A 153 16.13 22.17 0.84
CA LEU A 153 15.21 23.12 0.19
C LEU A 153 14.84 24.28 1.13
N GLN A 154 14.70 24.04 2.43
CA GLN A 154 14.41 25.07 3.42
C GLN A 154 15.59 26.02 3.67
N GLU A 155 16.82 25.63 3.35
CA GLU A 155 17.99 26.52 3.41
C GLU A 155 18.10 27.44 2.18
N LEU A 156 17.45 27.09 1.07
CA LEU A 156 17.51 27.85 -0.20
C LEU A 156 16.49 28.98 -0.32
N PHE A 157 15.42 28.96 0.47
CA PHE A 157 14.30 29.91 0.42
C PHE A 157 14.00 30.50 1.80
#